data_AF-A0AAV8H9R8-F1
#
_entry.id   AF-A0AAV8H9R8-F1
#
_cell.length_a   1.000
_cell.length_b   1.000
_cell.length_c   1.000
_cell.angle_alpha   90.00
_cell.angle_beta   90.00
_cell.angle_gamma   90.00
#
_symmetry.space_group_name_H-M   'P 1'
#
loop_
_entity.id
_entity.type
_entity.pdbx_description
1 polymer ?
#
loop_
_entity_poly.entity_id
_entity_poly.type
_entity_poly.pdbx_seq_one_letter_code
_entity_poly.pdbx_strand_id
1 'polypeptide(L)'
;MTKKIVDGKVKAVCNYCKSKLAGSSNAGTRHLSAHVENCIRKTQTSNPGALQKLLATKKIDGKTVIANYNFDQGVCRKDLVNMIVLHEHPLSIVDQVGFKVFCNSLQSLFKVPTRNTVRADVFELYKTEMKKTKELLEKNEGRVAITTDMWTADHQKKSYMAVTAHFVDQSWGLQQRLLRFQNIPSPHTTEVLGDYLMKVLYDWNLDLKLSTITMGNCSVNDGLVEILVQKIGSEELLLGGEVLHMRCCAHILNLIVKDGLDVIGTILENIRASCVYWSSTPKKIEKFEEATRQLPITCNKKLSYDVKTRWNSTYTMLETTLAYKEVFPRLKKRDAQYKTLPSVTDWEKAKIISEKLKNLL
;
A
#
# COMPACT_ATOMS: atom_id res chain seq x y z
N MET A 1 66.57 0.90 7.56
CA MET A 1 67.37 -0.36 7.55
C MET A 1 68.39 -0.28 8.67
N THR A 2 68.83 -1.42 9.20
CA THR A 2 69.83 -1.46 10.29
C THR A 2 71.11 -2.13 9.79
N LYS A 3 72.26 -1.50 10.04
CA LYS A 3 73.58 -2.05 9.71
C LYS A 3 73.93 -3.17 10.70
N LYS A 4 74.30 -4.35 10.20
CA LYS A 4 74.78 -5.49 11.01
C LYS A 4 75.99 -6.15 10.34
N ILE A 5 76.88 -6.69 11.15
CA ILE A 5 77.97 -7.55 10.67
C ILE A 5 77.44 -8.98 10.67
N VAL A 6 77.47 -9.62 9.51
CA VAL A 6 77.05 -11.02 9.32
C VAL A 6 78.18 -11.70 8.56
N ASP A 7 78.74 -12.77 9.13
CA ASP A 7 79.86 -13.54 8.56
C ASP A 7 81.06 -12.65 8.16
N GLY A 8 81.45 -11.74 9.07
CA GLY A 8 82.58 -10.82 8.87
C GLY A 8 82.36 -9.69 7.86
N LYS A 9 81.19 -9.63 7.19
CA LYS A 9 80.87 -8.59 6.20
C LYS A 9 79.74 -7.67 6.68
N VAL A 10 79.86 -6.39 6.35
CA VAL A 10 78.82 -5.39 6.65
C VAL A 10 77.62 -5.58 5.72
N LYS A 11 76.44 -5.79 6.32
CA LYS A 11 75.16 -5.92 5.62
C LYS A 11 74.15 -4.88 6.13
N ALA A 12 73.27 -4.43 5.23
CA ALA A 12 72.11 -3.61 5.57
C ALA A 12 70.88 -4.53 5.67
N VAL A 13 70.26 -4.61 6.84
CA VAL A 13 69.09 -5.47 7.08
C VAL A 13 67.82 -4.63 6.99
N CYS A 14 66.86 -5.08 6.18
CA CYS A 14 65.55 -4.42 6.08
C CYS A 14 64.75 -4.60 7.37
N ASN A 15 64.18 -3.53 7.91
CA ASN A 15 63.43 -3.60 9.17
C ASN A 15 62.08 -4.32 9.00
N TYR A 16 61.53 -4.32 7.78
CA TYR A 16 60.22 -4.89 7.43
C TYR A 16 60.31 -6.36 7.05
N CYS A 17 61.02 -6.71 5.97
CA CYS A 17 61.11 -8.09 5.47
C CYS A 17 62.33 -8.87 5.98
N LYS A 18 63.20 -8.25 6.79
CA LYS A 18 64.43 -8.84 7.35
C LYS A 18 65.47 -9.32 6.32
N SER A 19 65.32 -8.99 5.04
CA SER A 19 66.31 -9.33 4.00
C SER A 19 67.66 -8.67 4.28
N LYS A 20 68.76 -9.41 4.06
CA LYS A 20 70.14 -8.94 4.26
C LYS A 20 70.74 -8.48 2.92
N LEU A 21 70.92 -7.18 2.74
CA LEU A 21 71.46 -6.56 1.54
C LEU A 21 72.92 -6.13 1.73
N ALA A 22 73.64 -5.88 0.63
CA ALA A 22 75.01 -5.36 0.69
C ALA A 22 75.05 -3.99 1.39
N GLY A 23 75.93 -3.83 2.38
CA GLY A 23 76.10 -2.61 3.17
C GLY A 23 77.55 -2.17 3.31
N SER A 24 78.43 -2.63 2.42
CA SER A 24 79.81 -2.13 2.32
C SER A 24 79.82 -0.66 1.87
N SER A 25 80.80 0.11 2.32
CA SER A 25 81.01 1.52 1.92
C SER A 25 81.19 1.70 0.41
N ASN A 26 81.60 0.63 -0.29
CA ASN A 26 81.90 0.64 -1.72
C ASN A 26 80.68 0.23 -2.56
N ALA A 27 79.55 -0.14 -1.94
CA ALA A 27 78.29 -0.40 -2.62
C ALA A 27 77.43 0.87 -2.58
N GLY A 28 77.02 1.39 -3.74
CA GLY A 28 76.12 2.53 -3.83
C GLY A 28 74.80 2.29 -3.10
N THR A 29 74.10 3.33 -2.63
CA THR A 29 72.92 3.20 -1.77
C THR A 29 71.59 3.02 -2.53
N ARG A 30 71.62 3.09 -3.86
CA ARG A 30 70.42 3.10 -4.73
C ARG A 30 69.60 1.81 -4.64
N HIS A 31 70.23 0.64 -4.52
CA HIS A 31 69.52 -0.64 -4.35
C HIS A 31 68.84 -0.75 -2.99
N LEU A 32 69.42 -0.14 -1.95
CA LEU A 32 68.82 -0.11 -0.61
C LEU A 32 67.56 0.76 -0.62
N SER A 33 67.62 1.95 -1.24
CA SER A 33 66.47 2.84 -1.38
C SER A 33 65.35 2.20 -2.21
N ALA A 34 65.67 1.66 -3.39
CA ALA A 34 64.69 0.97 -4.23
C ALA A 34 64.07 -0.26 -3.55
N HIS A 35 64.83 -0.95 -2.70
CA HIS A 35 64.31 -2.03 -1.87
C HIS A 35 63.35 -1.51 -0.80
N VAL A 36 63.69 -0.44 -0.06
CA VAL A 36 62.82 0.10 1.00
C VAL A 36 61.47 0.54 0.43
N GLU A 37 61.46 1.25 -0.70
CA GLU A 37 60.21 1.70 -1.35
C GLU A 37 59.31 0.53 -1.74
N ASN A 38 59.87 -0.48 -2.42
CA ASN A 38 59.11 -1.65 -2.83
C ASN A 38 58.71 -2.54 -1.64
N CYS A 39 59.57 -2.64 -0.62
CA CYS A 39 59.31 -3.44 0.57
C CYS A 39 58.17 -2.85 1.38
N ILE A 40 58.15 -1.52 1.60
CA ILE A 40 57.06 -0.83 2.30
C ILE A 40 55.75 -1.02 1.54
N ARG A 41 55.76 -0.84 0.21
CA ARG A 41 54.57 -1.03 -0.64
C ARG A 41 54.02 -2.45 -0.55
N LYS A 42 54.91 -3.46 -0.55
CA LYS A 42 54.52 -4.86 -0.38
C LYS A 42 54.01 -5.15 1.03
N THR A 43 54.63 -4.63 2.09
CA THR A 43 54.16 -4.86 3.47
C THR A 43 52.86 -4.14 3.80
N GLN A 44 52.55 -3.01 3.15
CA GLN A 44 51.25 -2.34 3.26
C GLN A 44 50.14 -3.05 2.48
N THR A 45 50.50 -3.81 1.43
CA THR A 45 49.54 -4.61 0.64
C THR A 45 49.44 -6.06 1.09
N SER A 46 50.43 -6.58 1.83
CA SER A 46 50.45 -7.91 2.44
C SER A 46 49.98 -7.89 3.90
N ASN A 47 48.92 -7.15 4.19
CA ASN A 47 48.05 -7.54 5.28
C ASN A 47 47.28 -8.78 4.78
N PRO A 48 47.36 -9.95 5.44
CA PRO A 48 46.59 -11.14 5.03
C PRO A 48 45.06 -10.94 5.10
N GLY A 49 44.58 -9.79 5.58
CA GLY A 49 43.18 -9.37 5.60
C GLY A 49 42.87 -8.19 4.67
N ALA A 50 43.68 -7.92 3.64
CA ALA A 50 43.34 -6.94 2.62
C ALA A 50 42.11 -7.44 1.84
N LEU A 51 40.94 -6.87 2.16
CA LEU A 51 39.66 -7.03 1.48
C LEU A 51 39.85 -7.35 -0.01
N GLN A 52 39.48 -8.55 -0.42
CA GLN A 52 39.17 -8.83 -1.80
C GLN A 52 38.06 -7.86 -2.18
N LYS A 53 38.38 -6.81 -2.94
CA LYS A 53 37.39 -5.83 -3.40
C LYS A 53 36.40 -6.61 -4.24
N LEU A 54 35.19 -6.76 -3.70
CA LEU A 54 34.10 -7.41 -4.41
C LEU A 54 33.84 -6.58 -5.67
N LEU A 55 33.88 -7.20 -6.84
CA LEU A 55 33.60 -6.52 -8.10
C LEU A 55 32.14 -6.77 -8.47
N ALA A 56 31.43 -5.71 -8.83
CA ALA A 56 30.07 -5.81 -9.35
C ALA A 56 30.00 -5.18 -10.73
N THR A 57 29.14 -5.75 -11.57
CA THR A 57 28.78 -5.20 -12.87
C THR A 57 27.79 -4.05 -12.65
N LYS A 58 28.18 -2.84 -13.05
CA LYS A 58 27.28 -1.67 -13.12
C LYS A 58 26.94 -1.39 -14.58
N LYS A 59 25.67 -1.06 -14.86
CA LYS A 59 25.28 -0.51 -16.15
C LYS A 59 25.39 1.02 -16.09
N ILE A 60 26.22 1.59 -16.96
CA ILE A 60 26.35 3.04 -17.14
C ILE A 60 26.10 3.29 -18.63
N ASP A 61 25.09 4.10 -18.96
CA ASP A 61 24.70 4.43 -20.34
C ASP A 61 24.54 3.22 -21.26
N GLY A 62 23.89 2.16 -20.76
CA GLY A 62 23.66 0.92 -21.51
C GLY A 62 24.88 -0.01 -21.65
N LYS A 63 26.08 0.41 -21.21
CA LYS A 63 27.30 -0.43 -21.19
C LYS A 63 27.55 -1.02 -19.81
N THR A 64 27.91 -2.31 -19.79
CA THR A 64 28.29 -3.02 -18.55
C THR A 64 29.75 -2.74 -18.21
N VAL A 65 29.99 -2.08 -17.09
CA VAL A 65 31.33 -1.75 -16.56
C VAL A 65 31.55 -2.53 -15.26
N ILE A 66 32.75 -3.08 -15.10
CA ILE A 66 33.17 -3.73 -13.84
C ILE A 66 33.68 -2.65 -12.90
N ALA A 67 33.04 -2.52 -11.74
CA ALA A 67 33.41 -1.54 -10.72
C ALA A 67 33.54 -2.20 -9.34
N ASN A 68 34.23 -1.52 -8.43
CA ASN A 68 34.25 -1.93 -7.03
C ASN A 68 32.83 -1.85 -6.45
N TYR A 69 32.38 -2.95 -5.85
CA TYR A 69 31.18 -2.99 -5.04
C TYR A 69 31.51 -2.44 -3.65
N ASN A 70 30.88 -1.32 -3.32
CA ASN A 70 30.88 -0.75 -1.99
C ASN A 70 29.47 -0.90 -1.43
N PHE A 71 29.33 -1.63 -0.33
CA PHE A 71 28.06 -1.75 0.38
C PHE A 71 27.63 -0.39 0.95
N ASP A 72 26.37 -0.01 0.70
CA ASP A 72 25.75 1.18 1.24
C ASP A 72 24.47 0.80 2.02
N GLN A 73 24.56 0.92 3.34
CA GLN A 73 23.46 0.66 4.26
C GLN A 73 22.22 1.52 3.97
N GLY A 74 22.42 2.78 3.56
CA GLY A 74 21.35 3.73 3.29
C GLY A 74 20.54 3.33 2.06
N VAL A 75 21.22 2.86 0.99
CA VAL A 75 20.55 2.36 -0.21
C VAL A 75 19.70 1.13 0.12
N CYS A 76 20.27 0.12 0.79
CA CYS A 76 19.52 -1.08 1.17
C CYS A 76 18.35 -0.77 2.12
N ARG A 77 18.52 0.18 3.04
CA ARG A 77 17.45 0.63 3.96
C ARG A 77 16.31 1.30 3.20
N LYS A 78 16.61 2.14 2.21
CA LYS A 78 15.61 2.76 1.34
C LYS A 78 14.86 1.72 0.52
N ASP A 79 15.57 0.75 -0.06
CA ASP A 79 14.95 -0.33 -0.85
C ASP A 79 14.09 -1.24 0.02
N LEU A 80 14.50 -1.51 1.26
CA LEU A 80 13.67 -2.22 2.24
C LEU A 80 12.37 -1.48 2.53
N VAL A 81 12.42 -0.17 2.75
CA VAL A 81 11.22 0.66 2.97
C VAL A 81 10.32 0.64 1.74
N ASN A 82 10.88 0.78 0.54
CA ASN A 82 10.14 0.68 -0.71
C ASN A 82 9.45 -0.69 -0.85
N MET A 83 10.14 -1.79 -0.55
CA MET A 83 9.57 -3.14 -0.58
C MET A 83 8.41 -3.26 0.42
N ILE A 84 8.58 -2.75 1.63
CA ILE A 84 7.53 -2.77 2.67
C ILE A 84 6.28 -2.02 2.20
N VAL A 85 6.44 -0.85 1.60
CA VAL A 85 5.32 -0.05 1.08
C VAL A 85 4.69 -0.71 -0.14
N LEU A 86 5.49 -1.13 -1.12
CA LEU A 86 5.03 -1.70 -2.39
C LEU A 86 4.25 -3.00 -2.21
N HIS A 87 4.65 -3.81 -1.24
CA HIS A 87 4.03 -5.11 -0.96
C HIS A 87 3.17 -5.11 0.31
N GLU A 88 2.88 -3.93 0.86
CA GLU A 88 2.01 -3.74 2.03
C GLU A 88 2.40 -4.61 3.23
N HIS A 89 3.70 -4.84 3.41
CA HIS A 89 4.17 -5.67 4.52
C HIS A 89 3.98 -4.96 5.86
N PRO A 90 3.65 -5.70 6.94
CA PRO A 90 3.70 -5.14 8.28
C PRO A 90 5.08 -4.57 8.56
N LEU A 91 5.15 -3.39 9.18
CA LEU A 91 6.43 -2.76 9.55
C LEU A 91 7.28 -3.66 10.47
N SER A 92 6.65 -4.61 11.16
CA SER A 92 7.30 -5.61 12.02
C SER A 92 7.97 -6.75 11.26
N ILE A 93 7.92 -6.79 9.92
CA ILE A 93 8.69 -7.77 9.13
C ILE A 93 10.17 -7.76 9.51
N VAL A 94 10.72 -6.59 9.78
CA VAL A 94 12.12 -6.40 10.19
C VAL A 94 12.44 -6.98 11.57
N ASP A 95 11.44 -7.30 12.37
CA ASP A 95 11.63 -7.91 13.69
C ASP A 95 11.71 -9.44 13.61
N GLN A 96 11.20 -10.05 12.53
CA GLN A 96 11.14 -11.49 12.35
C GLN A 96 12.53 -12.13 12.27
N VAL A 97 12.72 -13.22 13.01
CA VAL A 97 14.01 -13.94 13.08
C VAL A 97 14.42 -14.45 11.70
N GLY A 98 13.50 -15.07 10.94
CA GLY A 98 13.78 -15.58 9.60
C GLY A 98 14.22 -14.48 8.62
N PHE A 99 13.57 -13.32 8.68
CA PHE A 99 13.94 -12.16 7.85
C PHE A 99 15.34 -11.66 8.17
N LYS A 100 15.70 -11.54 9.46
CA LYS A 100 17.05 -11.15 9.90
C LYS A 100 18.12 -12.14 9.45
N VAL A 101 17.85 -13.45 9.58
CA VAL A 101 18.76 -14.50 9.11
C VAL A 101 18.96 -14.40 7.60
N PHE A 102 17.87 -14.27 6.84
CA PHE A 102 17.91 -14.10 5.39
C PHE A 102 18.76 -12.88 4.97
N CYS A 103 18.52 -11.71 5.57
CA CYS A 103 19.31 -10.50 5.30
C CYS A 103 20.79 -10.69 5.63
N ASN A 104 21.12 -11.31 6.77
CA ASN A 104 22.50 -11.56 7.16
C ASN A 104 23.22 -12.54 6.21
N SER A 105 22.49 -13.53 5.67
CA SER A 105 23.02 -14.45 4.67
C SER A 105 23.28 -13.77 3.32
N LEU A 106 22.42 -12.84 2.91
CA LEU A 106 22.61 -12.06 1.68
C LEU A 106 23.74 -11.03 1.79
N GLN A 107 23.78 -10.32 2.91
CA GLN A 107 24.73 -9.24 3.15
C GLN A 107 24.95 -9.05 4.66
N SER A 108 26.03 -9.64 5.19
CA SER A 108 26.32 -9.64 6.63
C SER A 108 26.62 -8.26 7.22
N LEU A 109 26.99 -7.28 6.40
CA LEU A 109 27.19 -5.90 6.84
C LEU A 109 25.88 -5.11 6.99
N PHE A 110 24.76 -5.62 6.45
CA PHE A 110 23.48 -4.94 6.54
C PHE A 110 22.89 -5.05 7.95
N LYS A 111 22.84 -3.91 8.63
CA LYS A 111 22.19 -3.81 9.94
C LYS A 111 20.69 -3.64 9.73
N VAL A 112 19.92 -4.70 9.93
CA VAL A 112 18.46 -4.64 9.82
C VAL A 112 17.92 -3.55 10.77
N PRO A 113 17.17 -2.55 10.27
CA PRO A 113 16.65 -1.47 11.10
C PRO A 113 15.57 -1.96 12.06
N THR A 114 15.31 -1.20 13.12
CA THR A 114 14.18 -1.47 14.01
C THR A 114 12.86 -1.07 13.36
N ARG A 115 11.74 -1.64 13.83
CA ARG A 115 10.40 -1.20 13.41
C ARG A 115 10.18 0.32 13.54
N ASN A 116 10.70 0.95 14.60
CA ASN A 116 10.57 2.40 14.79
C ASN A 116 11.38 3.19 13.76
N THR A 117 12.57 2.68 13.42
CA THR A 117 13.43 3.23 12.38
C THR A 117 12.73 3.15 11.01
N VAL A 118 12.19 1.99 10.64
CA VAL A 118 11.40 1.81 9.40
C VAL A 118 10.20 2.76 9.39
N ARG A 119 9.48 2.90 10.50
CA ARG A 119 8.36 3.83 10.60
C ARG A 119 8.80 5.27 10.29
N ALA A 120 9.92 5.72 10.86
CA ALA A 120 10.45 7.06 10.58
C ALA A 120 10.81 7.22 9.10
N ASP A 121 11.41 6.21 8.48
CA ASP A 121 11.78 6.23 7.06
C ASP A 121 10.57 6.26 6.13
N VAL A 122 9.52 5.51 6.45
CA VAL A 122 8.25 5.58 5.71
C VAL A 122 7.68 7.00 5.76
N PHE A 123 7.75 7.67 6.91
CA PHE A 123 7.33 9.06 7.03
C PHE A 123 8.21 10.04 6.24
N GLU A 124 9.51 9.81 6.18
CA GLU A 124 10.43 10.62 5.36
C GLU A 124 10.18 10.42 3.86
N LEU A 125 9.95 9.17 3.44
CA LEU A 125 9.55 8.83 2.08
C LEU A 125 8.23 9.52 1.73
N TYR A 126 7.23 9.45 2.61
CA TYR A 126 5.96 10.16 2.45
C TYR A 126 6.17 11.67 2.25
N LYS A 127 6.96 12.33 3.10
CA LYS A 127 7.25 13.78 2.95
C LYS A 127 7.92 14.09 1.62
N THR A 128 8.84 13.24 1.18
CA THR A 128 9.53 13.38 -0.11
C THR A 128 8.56 13.26 -1.28
N GLU A 129 7.71 12.24 -1.29
CA GLU A 129 6.71 12.02 -2.35
C GLU A 129 5.61 13.09 -2.32
N MET A 130 5.23 13.58 -1.14
CA MET A 130 4.31 14.71 -0.97
C MET A 130 4.90 15.96 -1.64
N LYS A 131 6.18 16.28 -1.39
CA LYS A 131 6.85 17.44 -2.03
C LYS A 131 6.86 17.30 -3.55
N LYS A 132 7.26 16.14 -4.08
CA LYS A 132 7.23 15.89 -5.55
C LYS A 132 5.83 16.04 -6.14
N THR A 133 4.81 15.58 -5.42
CA THR A 133 3.42 15.69 -5.86
C THR A 133 2.94 17.14 -5.86
N LYS A 134 3.34 17.94 -4.86
CA LYS A 134 3.07 19.39 -4.86
C LYS A 134 3.73 20.08 -6.06
N GLU A 135 5.01 19.81 -6.31
CA GLU A 135 5.72 20.36 -7.47
C GLU A 135 5.05 19.97 -8.81
N LEU A 136 4.51 18.76 -8.90
CA LEU A 136 3.76 18.30 -10.07
C LEU A 136 2.45 19.08 -10.25
N LEU A 137 1.69 19.27 -9.17
CA LEU A 137 0.42 20.02 -9.18
C LEU A 137 0.63 21.52 -9.43
N GLU A 138 1.73 22.10 -8.93
CA GLU A 138 2.11 23.50 -9.17
C GLU A 138 2.41 23.74 -10.65
N LYS A 139 3.19 22.84 -11.28
CA LYS A 139 3.51 22.88 -12.71
C LYS A 139 2.33 22.56 -13.63
N ASN A 140 1.29 21.93 -13.11
CA ASN A 140 0.09 21.64 -13.87
C ASN A 140 -0.72 22.92 -14.11
N GLU A 141 -0.81 23.37 -15.35
CA GLU A 141 -1.60 24.56 -15.72
C GLU A 141 -3.10 24.28 -15.76
N GLY A 142 -3.47 23.00 -15.91
CA GLY A 142 -4.87 22.57 -15.93
C GLY A 142 -5.54 22.65 -14.55
N ARG A 143 -6.88 22.63 -14.57
CA ARG A 143 -7.69 22.50 -13.36
C ARG A 143 -7.60 21.08 -12.78
N VAL A 144 -7.88 20.97 -11.49
CA VAL A 144 -7.84 19.73 -10.71
C VAL A 144 -9.23 19.40 -10.21
N ALA A 145 -9.72 18.21 -10.53
CA ALA A 145 -10.94 17.67 -9.94
C ALA A 145 -10.58 16.88 -8.68
N ILE A 146 -11.47 16.86 -7.69
CA ILE A 146 -11.27 16.12 -6.45
C ILE A 146 -12.40 15.12 -6.26
N THR A 147 -12.08 13.94 -5.76
CA THR A 147 -13.08 13.02 -5.19
C THR A 147 -12.84 12.94 -3.68
N THR A 148 -13.89 13.06 -2.88
CA THR A 148 -13.83 12.76 -1.45
C THR A 148 -14.79 11.65 -1.08
N ASP A 149 -14.28 10.68 -0.33
CA ASP A 149 -15.07 9.61 0.25
C ASP A 149 -14.91 9.60 1.76
N MET A 150 -16.02 9.40 2.47
CA MET A 150 -16.06 9.31 3.91
C MET A 150 -16.84 8.09 4.34
N TRP A 151 -16.24 7.31 5.22
CA TRP A 151 -16.86 6.13 5.81
C TRP A 151 -16.49 5.99 7.28
N THR A 152 -17.34 5.27 8.00
CA THR A 152 -17.08 4.90 9.40
C THR A 152 -16.61 3.46 9.44
N ALA A 153 -15.42 3.23 9.98
CA ALA A 153 -14.88 1.90 10.20
C ALA A 153 -15.62 1.22 11.35
N ASP A 154 -16.33 0.14 11.06
CA ASP A 154 -17.25 -0.52 12.00
C ASP A 154 -16.59 -1.01 13.29
N HIS A 155 -15.37 -1.57 13.18
CA HIS A 155 -14.65 -2.14 14.32
C HIS A 155 -14.09 -1.08 15.27
N GLN A 156 -13.70 0.07 14.75
CA GLN A 156 -13.06 1.13 15.55
C GLN A 156 -14.02 2.27 15.91
N LYS A 157 -15.21 2.30 15.29
CA LYS A 157 -16.17 3.42 15.35
C LYS A 157 -15.51 4.76 15.04
N LYS A 158 -14.56 4.74 14.11
CA LYS A 158 -13.78 5.89 13.66
C LYS A 158 -14.13 6.21 12.22
N SER A 159 -14.37 7.48 11.93
CA SER A 159 -14.64 7.93 10.57
C SER A 159 -13.37 8.40 9.90
N TYR A 160 -13.24 8.06 8.63
CA TYR A 160 -12.09 8.40 7.80
C TYR A 160 -12.58 9.17 6.58
N MET A 161 -11.78 10.13 6.14
CA MET A 161 -11.96 10.82 4.88
C MET A 161 -10.74 10.58 4.01
N ALA A 162 -10.97 10.21 2.77
CA ALA A 162 -9.98 10.16 1.71
C ALA A 162 -10.26 11.28 0.71
N VAL A 163 -9.23 12.06 0.36
CA VAL A 163 -9.31 13.12 -0.65
C VAL A 163 -8.30 12.80 -1.75
N THR A 164 -8.79 12.64 -2.97
CA THR A 164 -7.98 12.28 -4.14
C THR A 164 -8.12 13.34 -5.21
N ALA A 165 -7.00 13.86 -5.71
CA ALA A 165 -6.97 14.75 -6.86
C ALA A 165 -6.86 13.97 -8.17
N HIS A 166 -7.52 14.48 -9.19
CA HIS A 166 -7.54 13.98 -10.56
C HIS A 166 -7.26 15.14 -11.51
N PHE A 167 -6.31 14.96 -12.41
CA PHE A 167 -5.93 16.00 -13.38
C PHE A 167 -5.29 15.38 -14.62
N VAL A 168 -5.30 16.12 -15.73
CA VAL A 168 -4.62 15.75 -16.96
C VAL A 168 -3.27 16.46 -17.00
N ASP A 169 -2.18 15.71 -17.14
CA ASP A 169 -0.83 16.26 -17.21
C ASP A 169 -0.47 16.80 -18.62
N GLN A 170 0.71 17.38 -18.75
CA GLN A 170 1.22 17.95 -20.02
C GLN A 170 1.39 16.91 -21.14
N SER A 171 1.46 15.62 -20.79
CA SER A 171 1.53 14.50 -21.75
C SER A 171 0.13 13.96 -22.10
N TRP A 172 -0.94 14.69 -21.74
CA TRP A 172 -2.33 14.26 -21.88
C TRP A 172 -2.66 12.96 -21.12
N GLY A 173 -1.88 12.65 -20.09
CA GLY A 173 -2.12 11.51 -19.21
C GLY A 173 -3.06 11.87 -18.06
N LEU A 174 -4.07 11.04 -17.82
CA LEU A 174 -4.88 11.16 -16.60
C LEU A 174 -4.06 10.71 -15.39
N GLN A 175 -3.89 11.62 -14.44
CA GLN A 175 -3.20 11.40 -13.18
C GLN A 175 -4.20 11.39 -12.02
N GLN A 176 -3.97 10.48 -11.06
CA GLN A 176 -4.67 10.44 -9.79
C GLN A 176 -3.68 10.44 -8.62
N ARG A 177 -3.93 11.23 -7.57
CA ARG A 177 -3.07 11.34 -6.39
C ARG A 177 -3.92 11.43 -5.12
N LEU A 178 -3.71 10.49 -4.20
CA LEU A 178 -4.30 10.56 -2.87
C LEU A 178 -3.62 11.68 -2.07
N LEU A 179 -4.34 12.77 -1.87
CA LEU A 179 -3.83 13.96 -1.18
C LEU A 179 -3.90 13.83 0.34
N ARG A 180 -4.93 13.12 0.82
CA ARG A 180 -5.16 12.94 2.24
C ARG A 180 -5.92 11.67 2.54
N PHE A 181 -5.51 11.01 3.60
CA PHE A 181 -6.26 9.97 4.28
C PHE A 181 -6.15 10.25 5.77
N GLN A 182 -7.25 10.62 6.42
CA GLN A 182 -7.20 10.95 7.85
C GLN A 182 -8.48 10.57 8.58
N ASN A 183 -8.35 10.35 9.89
CA ASN A 183 -9.50 10.23 10.77
C ASN A 183 -10.16 11.61 10.93
N ILE A 184 -11.49 11.66 10.82
CA ILE A 184 -12.30 12.85 11.07
C ILE A 184 -13.11 12.62 12.35
N PRO A 185 -12.76 13.28 13.46
CA PRO A 185 -13.52 13.22 14.70
C PRO A 185 -14.94 13.75 14.51
N SER A 186 -15.87 13.23 15.32
CA SER A 186 -17.22 13.79 15.45
C SER A 186 -17.14 15.18 16.12
N PRO A 187 -18.04 16.13 15.78
CA PRO A 187 -19.19 15.99 14.88
C PRO A 187 -18.87 16.18 13.40
N HIS A 188 -19.63 15.50 12.53
CA HIS A 188 -19.54 15.63 11.06
C HIS A 188 -20.54 16.65 10.53
N THR A 189 -20.50 17.87 11.08
CA THR A 189 -21.34 18.96 10.56
C THR A 189 -20.75 19.52 9.27
N THR A 190 -21.59 20.24 8.53
CA THR A 190 -21.23 20.92 7.29
C THR A 190 -19.98 21.79 7.45
N GLU A 191 -19.92 22.57 8.52
CA GLU A 191 -18.84 23.51 8.82
C GLU A 191 -17.53 22.78 9.10
N VAL A 192 -17.57 21.74 9.94
CA VAL A 192 -16.39 20.95 10.28
C VAL A 192 -15.81 20.28 9.04
N LEU A 193 -16.66 19.64 8.23
CA LEU A 193 -16.22 18.98 7.00
C LEU A 193 -15.72 19.97 5.95
N GLY A 194 -16.38 21.13 5.82
CA GLY A 194 -15.95 22.22 4.95
C GLY A 194 -14.58 22.78 5.34
N ASP A 195 -14.34 23.02 6.63
CA ASP A 195 -13.04 23.45 7.15
C ASP A 195 -11.94 22.43 6.87
N TYR A 196 -12.24 21.14 7.06
CA TYR A 196 -11.29 20.08 6.73
C TYR A 196 -10.95 20.06 5.24
N LEU A 197 -11.94 20.13 4.36
CA LEU A 197 -11.71 20.09 2.92
C LEU A 197 -10.97 21.34 2.43
N MET A 198 -11.35 22.53 2.90
CA MET A 198 -10.60 23.77 2.63
C MET A 198 -9.15 23.69 3.08
N LYS A 199 -8.90 23.12 4.27
CA LYS A 199 -7.53 22.90 4.73
C LYS A 199 -6.74 21.98 3.78
N VAL A 200 -7.37 20.94 3.22
CA VAL A 200 -6.70 20.12 2.19
C VAL A 200 -6.40 20.95 0.95
N LEU A 201 -7.34 21.75 0.48
CA LEU A 201 -7.15 22.60 -0.69
C LEU A 201 -5.97 23.56 -0.50
N TYR A 202 -5.90 24.24 0.64
CA TYR A 202 -4.79 25.14 0.98
C TYR A 202 -3.46 24.41 1.19
N ASP A 203 -3.46 23.28 1.92
CA ASP A 203 -2.24 22.50 2.15
C ASP A 203 -1.59 22.06 0.82
N TRP A 204 -2.39 21.91 -0.24
CA TRP A 204 -1.96 21.47 -1.57
C TRP A 204 -1.97 22.58 -2.64
N ASN A 205 -2.26 23.84 -2.28
CA ASN A 205 -2.39 24.98 -3.22
C ASN A 205 -3.36 24.71 -4.38
N LEU A 206 -4.54 24.15 -4.08
CA LEU A 206 -5.54 23.72 -5.06
C LEU A 206 -6.81 24.57 -5.06
N ASP A 207 -7.00 25.45 -4.09
CA ASP A 207 -8.18 26.32 -3.96
C ASP A 207 -8.47 27.09 -5.25
N LEU A 208 -7.45 27.67 -5.90
CA LEU A 208 -7.59 28.40 -7.17
C LEU A 208 -7.49 27.52 -8.43
N LYS A 209 -7.19 26.23 -8.29
CA LYS A 209 -7.10 25.27 -9.41
C LYS A 209 -8.26 24.29 -9.45
N LEU A 210 -9.16 24.35 -8.47
CA LEU A 210 -10.28 23.42 -8.35
C LEU A 210 -11.25 23.57 -9.52
N SER A 211 -11.59 22.46 -10.18
CA SER A 211 -12.69 22.40 -11.16
C SER A 211 -13.97 21.91 -10.52
N THR A 212 -13.94 20.69 -10.00
CA THR A 212 -15.10 19.96 -9.49
C THR A 212 -14.72 19.11 -8.29
N ILE A 213 -15.70 18.81 -7.45
CA ILE A 213 -15.61 17.91 -6.31
C ILE A 213 -16.71 16.87 -6.46
N THR A 214 -16.31 15.61 -6.51
CA THR A 214 -17.22 14.47 -6.51
C THR A 214 -17.35 13.90 -5.10
N MET A 215 -18.59 13.81 -4.60
CA MET A 215 -18.88 13.33 -3.24
C MET A 215 -20.02 12.32 -3.22
N GLY A 216 -20.15 11.58 -2.12
CA GLY A 216 -21.31 10.74 -1.86
C GLY A 216 -22.62 11.54 -1.80
N ASN A 217 -23.76 10.87 -1.91
CA ASN A 217 -25.07 11.54 -1.85
C ASN A 217 -25.49 11.75 -0.38
N CYS A 218 -25.04 12.84 0.23
CA CYS A 218 -25.39 13.22 1.60
C CYS A 218 -25.79 14.69 1.64
N SER A 219 -26.86 15.04 2.36
CA SER A 219 -27.34 16.43 2.47
C SER A 219 -26.31 17.38 3.08
N VAL A 220 -25.43 16.86 3.95
CA VAL A 220 -24.32 17.64 4.54
C VAL A 220 -23.36 18.16 3.45
N ASN A 221 -23.22 17.42 2.35
CA ASN A 221 -22.32 17.81 1.26
C ASN A 221 -22.84 19.01 0.47
N ASP A 222 -24.15 19.24 0.42
CA ASP A 222 -24.72 20.37 -0.30
C ASP A 222 -24.34 21.70 0.39
N GLY A 223 -24.53 21.79 1.71
CA GLY A 223 -24.06 22.96 2.47
C GLY A 223 -22.53 23.09 2.50
N LEU A 224 -21.80 21.97 2.37
CA LEU A 224 -20.34 22.02 2.34
C LEU A 224 -19.88 22.77 1.09
N VAL A 225 -20.49 22.49 -0.06
CA VAL A 225 -20.18 23.13 -1.34
C VAL A 225 -20.44 24.62 -1.25
N GLU A 226 -21.54 25.04 -0.63
CA GLU A 226 -21.84 26.46 -0.40
C GLU A 226 -20.72 27.14 0.39
N ILE A 227 -20.20 26.52 1.46
CA ILE A 227 -19.07 27.03 2.23
C ILE A 227 -17.81 27.14 1.37
N LEU A 228 -17.54 26.17 0.50
CA LEU A 228 -16.38 26.22 -0.39
C LEU A 228 -16.49 27.36 -1.40
N VAL A 229 -17.66 27.54 -2.04
CA VAL A 229 -17.90 28.64 -2.99
C VAL A 229 -17.70 30.00 -2.31
N GLN A 230 -18.23 30.16 -1.09
CA GLN A 230 -18.05 31.39 -0.31
C GLN A 230 -16.58 31.68 0.05
N LYS A 231 -15.79 30.64 0.36
CA LYS A 231 -14.39 30.79 0.79
C LYS A 231 -13.41 30.92 -0.37
N ILE A 232 -13.67 30.27 -1.49
CA ILE A 232 -12.81 30.32 -2.68
C ILE A 232 -13.12 31.56 -3.52
N GLY A 233 -14.39 31.99 -3.56
CA GLY A 233 -14.85 33.04 -4.46
C GLY A 233 -15.39 32.44 -5.77
N SER A 234 -16.55 32.92 -6.20
CA SER A 234 -17.22 32.43 -7.41
C SER A 234 -16.40 32.67 -8.70
N GLU A 235 -15.65 33.76 -8.72
CA GLU A 235 -14.79 34.23 -9.82
C GLU A 235 -13.60 33.31 -10.08
N GLU A 236 -13.12 32.61 -9.04
CA GLU A 236 -12.02 31.66 -9.14
C GLU A 236 -12.50 30.27 -9.62
N LEU A 237 -13.79 30.00 -9.50
CA LEU A 237 -14.43 28.73 -9.84
C LEU A 237 -14.96 28.71 -11.27
N LEU A 238 -15.01 27.52 -11.85
CA LEU A 238 -15.63 27.33 -13.17
C LEU A 238 -17.13 27.64 -13.11
N LEU A 239 -17.59 28.51 -14.02
CA LEU A 239 -19.00 28.92 -14.12
C LEU A 239 -19.57 29.41 -12.78
N GLY A 240 -18.80 30.20 -12.03
CA GLY A 240 -19.28 30.73 -10.73
C GLY A 240 -19.43 29.68 -9.64
N GLY A 241 -18.98 28.44 -9.86
CA GLY A 241 -19.18 27.30 -8.96
C GLY A 241 -20.39 26.43 -9.29
N GLU A 242 -21.15 26.72 -10.35
CA GLU A 242 -22.35 25.94 -10.74
C GLU A 242 -22.04 24.45 -10.98
N VAL A 243 -20.83 24.16 -11.45
CA VAL A 243 -20.36 22.79 -11.73
C VAL A 243 -19.43 22.23 -10.65
N LEU A 244 -19.28 22.92 -9.52
CA LEU A 244 -18.35 22.52 -8.46
C LEU A 244 -18.74 21.18 -7.84
N HIS A 245 -20.02 20.87 -7.71
CA HIS A 245 -20.47 19.64 -7.05
C HIS A 245 -20.95 18.58 -8.04
N MET A 246 -20.27 17.45 -8.04
CA MET A 246 -20.68 16.24 -8.74
C MET A 246 -21.12 15.17 -7.73
N ARG A 247 -22.31 14.60 -7.92
CA ARG A 247 -22.74 13.46 -7.11
C ARG A 247 -22.11 12.17 -7.65
N CYS A 248 -21.66 11.30 -6.75
CA CYS A 248 -21.06 10.03 -7.13
C CYS A 248 -22.07 9.12 -7.84
N CYS A 249 -21.84 8.82 -9.12
CA CYS A 249 -22.71 7.94 -9.92
C CYS A 249 -22.88 6.54 -9.31
N ALA A 250 -21.82 5.97 -8.73
CA ALA A 250 -21.92 4.67 -8.07
C ALA A 250 -22.85 4.71 -6.85
N HIS A 251 -22.86 5.83 -6.12
CA HIS A 251 -23.77 6.03 -5.01
C HIS A 251 -25.20 6.25 -5.49
N ILE A 252 -25.41 7.04 -6.55
CA ILE A 252 -26.73 7.23 -7.17
C ILE A 252 -27.29 5.88 -7.64
N LEU A 253 -26.49 5.09 -8.35
CA LEU A 253 -26.89 3.75 -8.80
C LEU A 253 -27.28 2.87 -7.61
N ASN A 254 -26.50 2.90 -6.52
CA ASN A 254 -26.84 2.17 -5.30
C ASN A 254 -28.19 2.63 -4.71
N LEU A 255 -28.51 3.92 -4.73
CA LEU A 255 -29.80 4.42 -4.26
C LEU A 255 -30.96 3.95 -5.15
N ILE A 256 -30.81 4.05 -6.48
CA ILE A 256 -31.81 3.59 -7.46
C ILE A 256 -32.08 2.10 -7.26
N VAL A 257 -31.03 1.29 -7.14
CA VAL A 257 -31.18 -0.16 -6.93
C VAL A 257 -31.82 -0.46 -5.59
N LYS A 258 -31.45 0.25 -4.52
CA LYS A 258 -32.06 0.05 -3.20
C LYS A 258 -33.56 0.37 -3.21
N ASP A 259 -33.96 1.47 -3.84
CA ASP A 259 -35.37 1.83 -4.01
C ASP A 259 -36.13 0.72 -4.76
N GLY A 260 -35.54 0.17 -5.83
CA GLY A 260 -36.11 -0.99 -6.53
C GLY A 260 -36.14 -2.28 -5.69
N LEU A 261 -35.16 -2.51 -4.83
CA LEU A 261 -35.11 -3.67 -3.94
C LEU A 261 -36.14 -3.58 -2.79
N ASP A 262 -36.49 -2.38 -2.36
CA ASP A 262 -37.47 -2.17 -1.28
C ASP A 262 -38.87 -2.70 -1.67
N VAL A 263 -39.21 -2.71 -2.96
CA VAL A 263 -40.43 -3.34 -3.52
C VAL A 263 -40.53 -4.83 -3.16
N ILE A 264 -39.39 -5.53 -3.02
CA ILE A 264 -39.32 -6.93 -2.59
C ILE A 264 -38.65 -7.10 -1.23
N GLY A 265 -38.66 -6.06 -0.39
CA GLY A 265 -37.95 -6.02 0.88
C GLY A 265 -38.24 -7.24 1.77
N THR A 266 -39.51 -7.64 1.90
CA THR A 266 -39.92 -8.81 2.70
C THR A 266 -39.29 -10.12 2.21
N ILE A 267 -39.15 -10.31 0.89
CA ILE A 267 -38.53 -11.50 0.30
C ILE A 267 -37.04 -11.52 0.64
N LEU A 268 -36.37 -10.38 0.48
CA LEU A 268 -34.95 -10.23 0.83
C LEU A 268 -34.73 -10.46 2.33
N GLU A 269 -35.63 -9.99 3.19
CA GLU A 269 -35.58 -10.23 4.63
C GLU A 269 -35.71 -11.71 4.98
N ASN A 270 -36.63 -12.44 4.34
CA ASN A 270 -36.79 -13.87 4.56
C ASN A 270 -35.57 -14.69 4.12
N ILE A 271 -35.00 -14.34 2.96
CA ILE A 271 -33.77 -14.96 2.46
C ILE A 271 -32.60 -14.65 3.39
N ARG A 272 -32.42 -13.37 3.75
CA ARG A 272 -31.38 -12.92 4.67
C ARG A 272 -31.49 -13.60 6.03
N ALA A 273 -32.70 -13.71 6.59
CA ALA A 273 -32.94 -14.41 7.85
C ALA A 273 -32.56 -15.89 7.77
N SER A 274 -32.80 -16.53 6.62
CA SER A 274 -32.37 -17.90 6.36
C SER A 274 -30.85 -18.03 6.32
N CYS A 275 -30.16 -17.13 5.62
CA CYS A 275 -28.70 -17.09 5.58
C CYS A 275 -28.13 -16.91 6.99
N VAL A 276 -28.58 -15.87 7.70
CA VAL A 276 -28.13 -15.56 9.07
C VAL A 276 -28.36 -16.75 10.01
N TYR A 277 -29.53 -17.38 9.94
CA TYR A 277 -29.83 -18.52 10.79
C TYR A 277 -28.85 -19.66 10.58
N TRP A 278 -28.59 -20.07 9.33
CA TRP A 278 -27.74 -21.22 9.01
C TRP A 278 -26.24 -20.92 9.08
N SER A 279 -25.84 -19.64 9.05
CA SER A 279 -24.45 -19.21 9.22
C SER A 279 -24.10 -18.75 10.64
N SER A 280 -25.03 -18.81 11.62
CA SER A 280 -24.82 -18.15 12.93
C SER A 280 -23.87 -18.88 13.87
N THR A 281 -23.77 -20.21 13.79
CA THR A 281 -22.96 -21.02 14.73
C THR A 281 -22.29 -22.19 14.02
N PRO A 282 -21.14 -22.70 14.51
CA PRO A 282 -20.46 -23.87 13.93
C PRO A 282 -21.39 -25.07 13.74
N LYS A 283 -22.19 -25.39 14.77
CA LYS A 283 -23.19 -26.47 14.73
C LYS A 283 -24.22 -26.31 13.60
N LYS A 284 -24.65 -25.09 13.30
CA LYS A 284 -25.62 -24.84 12.21
C LYS A 284 -24.95 -24.87 10.84
N ILE A 285 -23.71 -24.39 10.75
CA ILE A 285 -22.91 -24.49 9.52
C ILE A 285 -22.67 -25.97 9.18
N GLU A 286 -22.25 -26.78 10.14
CA GLU A 286 -22.06 -28.23 9.95
C GLU A 286 -23.34 -28.91 9.44
N LYS A 287 -24.49 -28.62 10.08
CA LYS A 287 -25.80 -29.13 9.63
C LYS A 287 -26.15 -28.68 8.20
N PHE A 288 -25.84 -27.44 7.84
CA PHE A 288 -26.04 -26.92 6.49
C PHE A 288 -25.18 -27.66 5.47
N GLU A 289 -23.90 -27.86 5.77
CA GLU A 289 -22.94 -28.59 4.92
C GLU A 289 -23.33 -30.07 4.76
N GLU A 290 -23.80 -30.71 5.83
CA GLU A 290 -24.33 -32.08 5.78
C GLU A 290 -25.57 -32.20 4.89
N ALA A 291 -26.50 -31.24 4.97
CA ALA A 291 -27.68 -31.23 4.12
C ALA A 291 -27.32 -30.97 2.65
N THR A 292 -26.30 -30.14 2.41
CA THR A 292 -25.77 -29.83 1.07
C THR A 292 -25.13 -31.06 0.43
N ARG A 293 -24.33 -31.84 1.18
CA ARG A 293 -23.68 -33.08 0.70
C ARG A 293 -24.64 -34.17 0.21
N GLN A 294 -25.93 -34.09 0.57
CA GLN A 294 -26.96 -35.04 0.16
C GLN A 294 -27.65 -34.66 -1.15
N LEU A 295 -27.22 -33.57 -1.78
CA LEU A 295 -27.75 -33.07 -3.03
C LEU A 295 -26.63 -32.89 -4.05
N PRO A 296 -26.92 -32.99 -5.35
CA PRO A 296 -25.94 -32.76 -6.41
C PRO A 296 -25.69 -31.26 -6.60
N ILE A 297 -25.19 -30.59 -5.56
CA ILE A 297 -24.88 -29.15 -5.57
C ILE A 297 -23.40 -28.97 -5.87
N THR A 298 -23.10 -28.20 -6.92
CA THR A 298 -21.74 -27.90 -7.37
C THR A 298 -21.16 -26.63 -6.75
N CYS A 299 -21.97 -25.84 -6.05
CA CYS A 299 -21.55 -24.62 -5.40
C CYS A 299 -20.69 -24.91 -4.16
N ASN A 300 -19.53 -24.24 -4.05
CA ASN A 300 -18.59 -24.34 -2.93
C ASN A 300 -18.50 -23.05 -2.09
N LYS A 301 -19.37 -22.07 -2.35
CA LYS A 301 -19.39 -20.79 -1.65
C LYS A 301 -20.06 -20.96 -0.29
N LYS A 302 -19.46 -20.39 0.77
CA LYS A 302 -20.13 -20.34 2.08
C LYS A 302 -21.34 -19.43 2.01
N LEU A 303 -22.41 -19.79 2.73
CA LEU A 303 -23.54 -18.87 2.91
C LEU A 303 -23.05 -17.59 3.58
N SER A 304 -23.45 -16.46 3.00
CA SER A 304 -23.24 -15.13 3.53
C SER A 304 -24.56 -14.35 3.48
N TYR A 305 -24.66 -13.33 4.32
CA TYR A 305 -25.74 -12.35 4.25
C TYR A 305 -25.18 -11.00 3.79
N ASP A 306 -26.06 -10.17 3.25
CA ASP A 306 -25.68 -8.90 2.64
C ASP A 306 -25.49 -7.78 3.65
N VAL A 307 -24.75 -6.76 3.21
CA VAL A 307 -24.72 -5.44 3.82
C VAL A 307 -25.86 -4.65 3.19
N LYS A 308 -26.96 -4.43 3.93
CA LYS A 308 -28.21 -3.81 3.42
C LYS A 308 -28.00 -2.49 2.65
N THR A 309 -26.93 -1.76 2.93
CA THR A 309 -26.62 -0.48 2.27
C THR A 309 -25.91 -0.62 0.92
N ARG A 310 -25.53 -1.84 0.51
CA ARG A 310 -24.72 -2.12 -0.69
C ARG A 310 -25.38 -3.19 -1.55
N TRP A 311 -25.94 -2.79 -2.69
CA TRP A 311 -26.67 -3.69 -3.58
C TRP A 311 -25.84 -4.88 -4.10
N ASN A 312 -24.55 -4.69 -4.34
CA ASN A 312 -23.64 -5.74 -4.83
C ASN A 312 -23.43 -6.86 -3.78
N SER A 313 -23.58 -6.55 -2.50
CA SER A 313 -23.60 -7.56 -1.44
C SER A 313 -24.92 -8.33 -1.42
N THR A 314 -26.05 -7.68 -1.71
CA THR A 314 -27.35 -8.34 -1.89
C THR A 314 -27.31 -9.29 -3.08
N TYR A 315 -26.70 -8.89 -4.20
CA TYR A 315 -26.45 -9.79 -5.33
C TYR A 315 -25.66 -11.03 -4.91
N THR A 316 -24.51 -10.85 -4.26
CA THR A 316 -23.66 -11.98 -3.80
C THR A 316 -24.41 -12.94 -2.88
N MET A 317 -25.25 -12.41 -1.97
CA MET A 317 -26.14 -13.21 -1.12
C MET A 317 -27.14 -14.00 -1.97
N LEU A 318 -27.85 -13.34 -2.89
CA LEU A 318 -28.86 -14.00 -3.71
C LEU A 318 -28.26 -15.07 -4.62
N GLU A 319 -27.15 -14.77 -5.32
CA GLU A 319 -26.45 -15.71 -6.19
C GLU A 319 -26.06 -16.99 -5.42
N THR A 320 -25.48 -16.84 -4.23
CA THR A 320 -25.06 -17.97 -3.41
C THR A 320 -26.26 -18.75 -2.89
N THR A 321 -27.25 -18.06 -2.31
CA THR A 321 -28.41 -18.73 -1.70
C THR A 321 -29.29 -19.43 -2.73
N LEU A 322 -29.45 -18.85 -3.94
CA LEU A 322 -30.19 -19.48 -5.04
C LEU A 322 -29.55 -20.80 -5.47
N ALA A 323 -28.22 -20.92 -5.45
CA ALA A 323 -27.53 -22.18 -5.72
C ALA A 323 -27.83 -23.27 -4.68
N TYR A 324 -28.21 -22.87 -3.46
CA TYR A 324 -28.57 -23.75 -2.35
C TYR A 324 -30.09 -23.84 -2.11
N LYS A 325 -30.95 -23.33 -2.99
CA LYS A 325 -32.41 -23.24 -2.76
C LYS A 325 -33.05 -24.58 -2.34
N GLU A 326 -32.59 -25.69 -2.91
CA GLU A 326 -33.11 -27.05 -2.67
C GLU A 326 -32.69 -27.64 -1.30
N VAL A 327 -31.74 -27.00 -0.62
CA VAL A 327 -31.25 -27.42 0.71
C VAL A 327 -32.21 -26.94 1.81
N PHE A 328 -32.76 -25.72 1.68
CA PHE A 328 -33.58 -25.09 2.73
C PHE A 328 -34.82 -25.90 3.15
N PRO A 329 -35.58 -26.54 2.24
CA PRO A 329 -36.69 -27.41 2.63
C PRO A 329 -36.27 -28.61 3.48
N ARG A 330 -35.07 -29.18 3.23
CA ARG A 330 -34.51 -30.27 4.05
C ARG A 330 -34.12 -29.78 5.44
N LEU A 331 -33.52 -28.59 5.49
CA LEU A 331 -33.10 -27.95 6.73
C LEU A 331 -34.29 -27.61 7.65
N LYS A 332 -35.41 -27.17 7.08
CA LYS A 332 -36.67 -26.96 7.82
C LYS A 332 -37.17 -28.22 8.53
N LYS A 333 -36.96 -29.41 7.96
CA LYS A 333 -37.32 -30.69 8.59
C LYS A 333 -36.35 -31.11 9.71
N ARG A 334 -35.11 -30.61 9.69
CA ARG A 334 -34.03 -30.99 10.62
C ARG A 334 -33.91 -30.09 11.85
N ASP A 335 -34.51 -28.91 11.80
CA ASP A 335 -34.43 -27.95 12.89
C ASP A 335 -35.74 -27.19 13.03
N ALA A 336 -36.51 -27.55 14.06
CA ALA A 336 -37.78 -26.91 14.37
C ALA A 336 -37.64 -25.42 14.75
N GLN A 337 -36.45 -24.98 15.15
CA GLN A 337 -36.18 -23.57 15.47
C GLN A 337 -35.99 -22.70 14.21
N TYR A 338 -35.75 -23.30 13.04
CA TYR A 338 -35.69 -22.58 11.77
C TYR A 338 -37.11 -22.20 11.33
N LYS A 339 -37.55 -20.97 11.61
CA LYS A 339 -38.93 -20.53 11.36
C LYS A 339 -39.15 -20.02 9.94
N THR A 340 -38.17 -19.33 9.36
CA THR A 340 -38.32 -18.55 8.12
C THR A 340 -37.89 -19.35 6.89
N LEU A 341 -38.81 -20.05 6.22
CA LEU A 341 -38.52 -20.73 4.96
C LEU A 341 -39.07 -19.91 3.78
N PRO A 342 -38.22 -19.44 2.84
CA PRO A 342 -38.71 -18.75 1.64
C PRO A 342 -39.59 -19.66 0.77
N SER A 343 -40.68 -19.11 0.26
CA SER A 343 -41.64 -19.81 -0.59
C SER A 343 -41.10 -20.05 -2.01
N VAL A 344 -41.78 -20.87 -2.81
CA VAL A 344 -41.41 -21.09 -4.23
C VAL A 344 -41.43 -19.77 -5.00
N THR A 345 -42.47 -18.96 -4.79
CA THR A 345 -42.61 -17.64 -5.41
C THR A 345 -41.53 -16.65 -4.95
N ASP A 346 -41.07 -16.75 -3.70
CA ASP A 346 -39.95 -15.94 -3.20
C ASP A 346 -38.67 -16.27 -3.97
N TRP A 347 -38.39 -17.56 -4.21
CA TRP A 347 -37.22 -17.99 -4.98
C TRP A 347 -37.29 -17.57 -6.45
N GLU A 348 -38.47 -17.61 -7.07
CA GLU A 348 -38.67 -17.13 -8.44
C GLU A 348 -38.39 -15.63 -8.58
N LYS A 349 -38.96 -14.82 -7.68
CA LYS A 349 -38.72 -13.37 -7.64
C LYS A 349 -37.25 -13.05 -7.33
N ALA A 350 -36.65 -13.76 -6.37
CA ALA A 350 -35.24 -13.61 -6.04
C ALA A 350 -34.33 -13.96 -7.22
N LYS A 351 -34.67 -14.97 -8.03
CA LYS A 351 -33.94 -15.32 -9.25
C LYS A 351 -33.99 -14.19 -10.28
N ILE A 352 -35.18 -13.65 -10.56
CA ILE A 352 -35.35 -12.53 -11.50
C ILE A 352 -34.51 -11.33 -11.05
N ILE A 353 -34.58 -10.98 -9.77
CA ILE A 353 -33.81 -9.84 -9.24
C ILE A 353 -32.31 -10.11 -9.28
N SER A 354 -31.86 -11.31 -8.94
CA SER A 354 -30.45 -11.68 -9.05
C SER A 354 -29.93 -11.51 -10.49
N GLU A 355 -30.70 -11.92 -11.50
CA GLU A 355 -30.36 -11.72 -12.91
C GLU A 355 -30.31 -10.23 -13.30
N LYS A 356 -31.22 -9.40 -12.79
CA LYS A 356 -31.19 -7.94 -13.03
C LYS A 356 -29.98 -7.28 -12.37
N LEU A 357 -29.68 -7.64 -11.12
CA LEU A 357 -28.53 -7.13 -10.38
C LEU A 357 -27.21 -7.54 -11.04
N LYS A 358 -27.14 -8.76 -11.61
CA LYS A 358 -25.97 -9.23 -12.34
C LYS A 358 -25.58 -8.32 -13.51
N ASN A 359 -26.56 -7.73 -14.20
CA ASN A 359 -26.33 -6.85 -15.34
C ASN A 359 -25.83 -5.44 -14.93
N LEU A 360 -25.80 -5.13 -13.63
CA LEU A 360 -25.30 -3.86 -13.09
C LEU A 360 -23.85 -3.96 -12.59
N LEU A 361 -23.27 -5.17 -12.57
CA LEU A 361 -21.87 -5.46 -12.26
C LEU A 361 -21.04 -5.39 -13.54
#